data_AF-A0A366HLS4-F1
#
_entry.id   AF-A0A366HLS4-F1
#
_cell.length_a   1.000
_cell.length_b   1.000
_cell.length_c   1.000
_cell.angle_alpha   90.00
_cell.angle_beta   90.00
_cell.angle_gamma   90.00
#
_symmetry.space_group_name_H-M   'P 1'
#
loop_
_entity.id
_entity.type
_entity.pdbx_description
1 polymer ?
#
loop_
_entity_poly.entity_id
_entity_poly.type
_entity_poly.pdbx_seq_one_letter_code
_entity_poly.pdbx_strand_id
1 'polypeptide(L)'
;MPPESTSTAAAPRNDLNGRRVKHPEQGAVFLIDTGFKRLIGTPQIFNRLFADWKTIDLQSELDSIPNGPPLSDGAVLVSAEGGDKIYLVDRGVRRLIGSDELFEKYGFNRKKIAVVPPLVLESVPAGRPLSA
;
A
#
# COMPACT_ATOMS: atom_id res chain seq x y z
N MET A 1 12.68 -22.93 33.88
CA MET A 1 11.57 -22.35 33.09
C MET A 1 11.49 -20.87 33.39
N PRO A 2 11.88 -19.98 32.46
CA PRO A 2 11.45 -18.59 32.55
C PRO A 2 10.02 -18.48 32.01
N PRO A 3 9.18 -17.57 32.51
CA PRO A 3 7.96 -17.20 31.81
C PRO A 3 8.38 -16.45 30.55
N GLU A 4 8.17 -17.06 29.38
CA GLU A 4 8.22 -16.32 28.12
C GLU A 4 7.22 -15.18 28.23
N SER A 5 7.76 -13.97 28.31
CA SER A 5 6.99 -12.76 28.16
C SER A 5 6.44 -12.76 26.74
N THR A 6 5.23 -13.29 26.55
CA THR A 6 4.45 -13.09 25.33
C THR A 6 3.95 -11.64 25.32
N SER A 7 4.91 -10.71 25.19
CA SER A 7 4.63 -9.49 24.43
C SER A 7 4.42 -9.96 23.00
N THR A 8 3.17 -10.29 22.66
CA THR A 8 2.74 -10.65 21.32
C THR A 8 2.98 -9.45 20.40
N ALA A 9 4.22 -9.24 20.00
CA ALA A 9 4.56 -8.33 18.93
C ALA A 9 3.94 -8.92 17.67
N ALA A 10 2.83 -8.33 17.26
CA ALA A 10 2.15 -8.57 15.99
C ALA A 10 3.15 -8.93 14.88
N ALA A 11 3.18 -10.20 14.47
CA ALA A 11 4.08 -10.64 13.41
C ALA A 11 3.67 -9.99 12.07
N PRO A 12 4.62 -9.61 11.21
CA PRO A 12 4.29 -9.03 9.91
C PRO A 12 3.48 -10.04 9.10
N ARG A 13 2.25 -9.68 8.71
CA ARG A 13 1.32 -10.56 7.99
C ARG A 13 1.54 -10.44 6.48
N ASN A 14 2.63 -11.03 6.00
CA ASN A 14 2.99 -10.99 4.58
C ASN A 14 1.90 -11.63 3.71
N ASP A 15 1.21 -12.64 4.23
CA ASP A 15 0.08 -13.32 3.57
C ASP A 15 -1.05 -12.36 3.16
N LEU A 16 -1.18 -11.24 3.86
CA LEU A 16 -2.21 -10.22 3.61
C LEU A 16 -1.71 -9.07 2.72
N ASN A 17 -0.47 -9.11 2.22
CA ASN A 17 0.10 -8.05 1.37
C ASN A 17 -0.78 -7.75 0.15
N GLY A 18 -1.04 -6.45 -0.07
CA GLY A 18 -1.93 -5.95 -1.11
C GLY A 18 -3.41 -5.89 -0.69
N ARG A 19 -3.81 -6.53 0.40
CA ARG A 19 -5.19 -6.39 0.86
C ARG A 19 -5.42 -5.03 1.48
N ARG A 20 -6.56 -4.43 1.13
CA ARG A 20 -7.11 -3.29 1.83
C ARG A 20 -8.05 -3.81 2.89
N VAL A 21 -7.89 -3.33 4.10
CA VAL A 21 -8.66 -3.75 5.25
C VAL A 21 -9.27 -2.55 5.95
N LYS A 22 -10.50 -2.69 6.44
CA LYS A 22 -11.22 -1.66 7.17
C LYS A 22 -11.45 -2.09 8.60
N HIS A 23 -11.23 -1.16 9.52
CA HIS A 23 -11.59 -1.36 10.92
C HIS A 23 -13.12 -1.35 11.08
N PRO A 24 -13.72 -2.41 11.65
CA PRO A 24 -15.18 -2.49 11.79
C PRO A 24 -15.75 -1.37 12.66
N GLU A 25 -15.10 -1.04 13.78
CA GLU A 25 -15.57 0.00 14.70
C GLU A 25 -15.17 1.42 14.28
N GLN A 26 -13.88 1.68 14.06
CA GLN A 26 -13.40 3.04 13.73
C GLN A 26 -13.70 3.46 12.28
N GLY A 27 -13.97 2.52 11.39
CA GLY A 27 -14.16 2.79 9.96
C GLY A 27 -12.89 3.21 9.21
N ALA A 28 -11.74 3.27 9.88
CA ALA A 28 -10.45 3.59 9.28
C ALA A 28 -10.01 2.49 8.29
N VAL A 29 -9.48 2.90 7.14
CA VAL A 29 -9.01 1.98 6.09
C VAL A 29 -7.49 1.92 6.11
N PHE A 30 -6.96 0.71 6.01
CA PHE A 30 -5.54 0.43 5.99
C PHE A 30 -5.20 -0.41 4.76
N LEU A 31 -4.03 -0.16 4.17
CA LEU A 31 -3.43 -1.01 3.14
C LEU A 31 -2.37 -1.89 3.81
N ILE A 32 -2.45 -3.20 3.63
CA ILE A 32 -1.37 -4.08 4.09
C ILE A 32 -0.26 -4.11 3.03
N ASP A 33 0.93 -3.70 3.45
CA ASP A 33 2.13 -3.69 2.62
C ASP A 33 3.32 -4.22 3.41
N THR A 34 4.03 -5.19 2.84
CA THR A 34 5.21 -5.83 3.45
C THR A 34 4.95 -6.36 4.88
N GLY A 35 3.71 -6.77 5.16
CA GLY A 35 3.25 -7.29 6.46
C GLY A 35 2.84 -6.21 7.47
N PHE A 36 2.87 -4.93 7.09
CA PHE A 36 2.49 -3.81 7.94
C PHE A 36 1.20 -3.17 7.46
N LYS A 37 0.35 -2.74 8.39
CA LYS A 37 -0.85 -1.97 8.06
C LYS A 37 -0.51 -0.49 7.90
N ARG A 38 -0.69 0.04 6.70
CA ARG A 38 -0.49 1.45 6.37
C ARG A 38 -1.82 2.18 6.39
N LEU A 39 -1.98 3.12 7.32
CA LEU A 39 -3.20 3.92 7.43
C LEU A 39 -3.42 4.79 6.19
N ILE A 40 -4.65 4.79 5.68
CA ILE A 40 -5.12 5.70 4.65
C ILE A 40 -5.86 6.83 5.36
N GLY A 41 -5.15 7.92 5.63
CA GLY A 41 -5.66 9.02 6.47
C GLY A 41 -6.83 9.79 5.85
N THR A 42 -6.95 9.80 4.53
CA THR A 42 -8.03 10.51 3.83
C THR A 42 -8.62 9.68 2.70
N PRO A 43 -9.94 9.82 2.42
CA PRO A 43 -10.56 9.18 1.26
C PRO A 43 -9.97 9.66 -0.06
N GLN A 44 -9.33 10.85 -0.08
CA GLN A 44 -8.66 11.36 -1.27
C GLN A 44 -7.46 10.50 -1.67
N ILE A 45 -6.64 10.09 -0.70
CA ILE A 45 -5.53 9.14 -0.93
C ILE A 45 -6.08 7.85 -1.53
N PHE A 46 -7.17 7.34 -0.97
CA PHE A 46 -7.81 6.13 -1.49
C PHE A 46 -8.25 6.32 -2.95
N ASN A 47 -8.97 7.40 -3.25
CA ASN A 47 -9.52 7.66 -4.58
C ASN A 47 -8.46 7.98 -5.65
N ARG A 48 -7.23 8.30 -5.23
CA ARG A 48 -6.07 8.49 -6.10
C ARG A 48 -5.36 7.18 -6.45
N LEU A 49 -5.45 6.18 -5.57
CA LEU A 49 -4.74 4.91 -5.74
C LEU A 49 -5.67 3.81 -6.24
N PHE A 50 -6.88 3.70 -5.69
CA PHE A 50 -7.77 2.56 -5.87
C PHE A 50 -9.02 2.93 -6.69
N ALA A 51 -9.67 1.91 -7.23
CA ALA A 51 -10.90 2.07 -8.02
C ALA A 51 -12.14 2.11 -7.12
N ASP A 52 -12.23 1.15 -6.19
CA ASP A 52 -13.46 0.84 -5.49
C ASP A 52 -13.22 0.52 -4.02
N TRP A 53 -14.04 1.14 -3.17
CA TRP A 53 -14.12 0.85 -1.73
C TRP A 53 -14.72 -0.52 -1.42
N LYS A 54 -15.33 -1.20 -2.41
CA LYS A 54 -15.90 -2.53 -2.25
C LYS A 54 -14.86 -3.63 -2.06
N THR A 55 -13.62 -3.38 -2.49
CA THR A 55 -12.51 -4.35 -2.39
C THR A 55 -11.82 -4.32 -1.02
N ILE A 56 -12.42 -3.64 -0.04
CA ILE A 56 -11.89 -3.52 1.31
C ILE A 56 -12.50 -4.61 2.18
N ASP A 57 -11.67 -5.54 2.65
CA ASP A 57 -12.06 -6.57 3.59
C ASP A 57 -12.28 -5.95 4.98
N LEU A 58 -13.33 -6.34 5.71
CA LEU A 58 -13.41 -6.00 7.14
C LEU A 58 -12.41 -6.88 7.90
N GLN A 59 -11.53 -6.25 8.67
CA GLN A 59 -10.59 -6.97 9.51
C GLN A 59 -10.69 -6.45 10.94
N SER A 60 -11.06 -7.35 11.85
CA SER A 60 -11.13 -7.06 13.28
C SER A 60 -9.76 -7.23 13.94
N GLU A 61 -8.91 -8.14 13.43
CA GLU A 61 -7.54 -8.35 13.91
C GLU A 61 -6.54 -7.36 13.30
N LEU A 62 -6.93 -6.10 13.13
CA LEU A 62 -5.97 -5.07 12.72
C LEU A 62 -4.92 -4.86 13.82
N ASP A 63 -5.30 -4.96 15.10
CA ASP A 63 -4.39 -4.85 16.24
C ASP A 63 -3.30 -5.93 16.25
N SER A 64 -3.59 -7.11 15.69
CA SER A 64 -2.62 -8.19 15.47
C SER A 64 -1.64 -7.92 14.32
N ILE A 65 -1.81 -6.85 13.54
CA ILE A 65 -0.92 -6.46 12.43
C ILE A 65 -0.09 -5.25 12.86
N PRO A 66 1.25 -5.29 12.69
CA PRO A 66 2.09 -4.17 13.09
C PRO A 66 1.75 -2.91 12.28
N ASN A 67 1.70 -1.77 12.97
CA ASN A 67 1.45 -0.47 12.36
C ASN A 67 2.65 -0.06 11.49
N GLY A 68 2.39 0.14 10.21
CA GLY A 68 3.34 0.70 9.27
C GLY A 68 3.23 2.22 9.17
N PRO A 69 4.17 2.85 8.44
CA PRO A 69 4.03 4.26 8.09
C PRO A 69 2.73 4.49 7.30
N PRO A 70 1.93 5.52 7.64
CA PRO A 70 0.73 5.86 6.88
C PRO A 70 1.09 6.18 5.42
N LEU A 71 0.11 6.04 4.52
CA LEU A 71 0.25 6.53 3.16
C LEU A 71 0.31 8.05 3.17
N SER A 72 1.29 8.61 2.46
CA SER A 72 1.38 10.05 2.31
C SER A 72 0.19 10.59 1.51
N ASP A 73 -0.19 11.83 1.79
CA ASP A 73 -1.23 12.53 1.00
C ASP A 73 -0.84 12.66 -0.48
N GLY A 74 0.46 12.79 -0.75
CA GLY A 74 1.05 12.77 -2.09
C GLY A 74 1.19 11.38 -2.73
N ALA A 75 0.57 10.33 -2.17
CA ALA A 75 0.67 9.00 -2.78
C ALA A 75 -0.05 8.96 -4.13
N VAL A 76 0.67 8.55 -5.16
CA VAL A 76 0.19 8.57 -6.55
C VAL A 76 0.79 7.42 -7.35
N LEU A 77 0.00 6.89 -8.28
CA LEU A 77 0.47 5.91 -9.25
C LEU A 77 1.03 6.65 -10.46
N VAL A 78 2.25 6.30 -10.85
CA VAL A 78 2.92 6.92 -11.99
C VAL A 78 3.48 5.86 -12.93
N SER A 79 3.51 6.17 -14.21
CA SER A 79 4.22 5.38 -15.23
C SER A 79 5.12 6.28 -16.05
N ALA A 80 6.21 5.73 -16.57
CA ALA A 80 7.05 6.45 -17.52
C ALA A 80 6.34 6.56 -18.87
N GLU A 81 6.46 7.69 -19.54
CA GLU A 81 6.03 7.83 -20.93
C GLU A 81 6.74 6.81 -21.83
N GLY A 82 5.97 6.00 -22.56
CA GLY A 82 6.49 4.89 -23.36
C GLY A 82 6.94 3.65 -22.55
N GLY A 83 6.76 3.66 -21.23
CA GLY A 83 7.07 2.55 -20.34
C GLY A 83 5.82 1.78 -19.90
N ASP A 84 5.97 0.46 -19.77
CA ASP A 84 4.90 -0.43 -19.26
C ASP A 84 4.92 -0.57 -17.72
N LYS A 85 6.02 -0.14 -17.09
CA LYS A 85 6.21 -0.27 -15.64
C LYS A 85 5.43 0.80 -14.89
N ILE A 86 4.68 0.36 -13.88
CA ILE A 86 3.92 1.23 -12.98
C ILE A 86 4.63 1.31 -11.65
N TYR A 87 4.65 2.50 -11.07
CA TYR A 87 5.31 2.80 -9.81
C TYR A 87 4.32 3.48 -8.87
N LEU A 88 4.34 3.06 -7.60
CA LEU A 88 3.67 3.79 -6.52
C LEU A 88 4.67 4.81 -5.96
N VAL A 89 4.41 6.09 -6.16
CA VAL A 89 5.17 7.15 -5.49
C VAL A 89 4.49 7.43 -4.16
N ASP A 90 5.25 7.33 -3.08
CA ASP A 90 4.78 7.57 -1.72
C ASP A 90 5.95 8.08 -0.88
N ARG A 91 5.69 9.09 -0.03
CA ARG A 91 6.72 9.76 0.80
C ARG A 91 7.97 10.20 0.01
N GLY A 92 7.81 10.54 -1.27
CA GLY A 92 8.91 10.96 -2.14
C GLY A 92 9.80 9.83 -2.66
N VAL A 93 9.43 8.56 -2.48
CA VAL A 93 10.12 7.42 -3.11
C VAL A 93 9.20 6.74 -4.12
N ARG A 94 9.75 6.24 -5.24
CA ARG A 94 9.02 5.43 -6.22
C ARG A 94 9.21 3.95 -5.92
N ARG A 95 8.12 3.21 -5.77
CA ARG A 95 8.13 1.76 -5.52
C ARG A 95 7.62 1.06 -6.76
N LEU A 96 8.47 0.23 -7.36
CA LEU A 96 8.10 -0.53 -8.55
C LEU A 96 7.01 -1.55 -8.22
N ILE A 97 5.96 -1.58 -9.05
CA ILE A 97 4.96 -2.65 -9.08
C ILE A 97 5.44 -3.66 -10.13
N GLY A 98 6.04 -4.76 -9.67
CA GLY A 98 6.76 -5.69 -10.55
C GLY A 98 5.87 -6.51 -11.48
N SER A 99 4.58 -6.63 -11.16
CA SER A 99 3.62 -7.45 -11.91
C SER A 99 2.23 -6.84 -11.86
N ASP A 100 1.44 -7.05 -12.89
CA ASP A 100 0.05 -6.63 -12.88
C ASP A 100 -0.79 -7.37 -11.83
N GLU A 101 -0.42 -8.62 -11.51
CA GLU A 101 -1.01 -9.35 -10.39
C GLU A 101 -0.85 -8.58 -9.07
N LEU A 102 0.31 -7.93 -8.85
CA LEU A 102 0.48 -7.05 -7.70
C LEU A 102 -0.41 -5.81 -7.81
N PHE A 103 -0.52 -5.25 -9.01
CA PHE A 103 -1.36 -4.09 -9.24
C PHE A 103 -2.83 -4.36 -8.85
N GLU A 104 -3.38 -5.48 -9.33
CA GLU A 104 -4.74 -5.93 -9.03
C GLU A 104 -4.87 -6.43 -7.57
N LYS A 105 -3.87 -7.16 -7.06
CA LYS A 105 -3.84 -7.62 -5.66
C LYS A 105 -3.83 -6.45 -4.69
N TYR A 106 -3.18 -5.34 -5.04
CA TYR A 106 -3.24 -4.09 -4.28
C TYR A 106 -4.50 -3.28 -4.59
N GLY A 107 -5.25 -3.60 -5.64
CA GLY A 107 -6.49 -2.93 -6.04
C GLY A 107 -6.29 -1.56 -6.64
N PHE A 108 -5.07 -1.31 -7.12
CA PHE A 108 -4.76 -0.07 -7.76
C PHE A 108 -5.62 0.11 -9.02
N ASN A 109 -5.87 1.36 -9.39
CA ASN A 109 -6.66 1.66 -10.57
C ASN A 109 -5.78 2.20 -11.69
N ARG A 110 -5.72 1.47 -12.81
CA ARG A 110 -4.90 1.89 -13.95
C ARG A 110 -5.34 3.24 -14.52
N LYS A 111 -6.63 3.58 -14.40
CA LYS A 111 -7.17 4.90 -14.81
C LYS A 111 -6.67 6.06 -13.97
N LYS A 112 -6.05 5.79 -12.82
CA LYS A 112 -5.48 6.80 -11.91
C LYS A 112 -3.96 6.97 -12.08
N ILE A 113 -3.35 6.20 -12.99
CA ILE A 113 -1.92 6.30 -13.28
C ILE A 113 -1.65 7.62 -13.99
N ALA A 114 -0.76 8.43 -13.42
CA ALA A 114 -0.23 9.62 -14.07
C ALA A 114 0.97 9.24 -14.93
N VAL A 115 0.88 9.49 -16.23
CA VAL A 115 2.03 9.34 -17.13
C VAL A 115 2.94 10.54 -16.91
N VAL A 116 4.21 10.27 -16.60
CA VAL A 116 5.23 11.30 -16.38
C VAL A 116 6.44 11.04 -17.28
N PRO A 117 7.21 12.09 -17.61
CA PRO A 117 8.46 11.92 -18.34
C PRO A 117 9.39 10.97 -17.56
N PRO A 118 10.13 10.08 -18.24
CA PRO A 118 11.09 9.19 -17.59
C PRO A 118 12.09 9.96 -16.73
N LEU A 119 12.53 11.15 -17.17
CA LEU A 119 13.43 12.04 -16.41
C LEU A 119 12.89 12.43 -15.03
N VAL A 120 11.57 12.70 -14.92
CA VAL A 120 10.91 13.03 -13.65
C VAL A 120 10.88 11.79 -12.76
N LEU A 121 10.50 10.66 -13.33
CA LEU A 121 10.47 9.39 -12.61
C LEU A 121 11.86 9.02 -12.09
N GLU A 122 12.91 9.22 -12.90
CA GLU A 122 14.31 8.97 -12.54
C GLU A 122 14.84 9.89 -11.44
N SER A 123 14.31 11.12 -11.36
CA SER A 123 14.61 12.05 -10.27
C SER A 123 14.02 11.60 -8.92
N VAL A 124 12.99 10.76 -8.93
CA VAL A 124 12.41 10.20 -7.70
C VAL A 124 13.25 9.01 -7.22
N PRO A 125 13.75 9.02 -5.97
CA PRO A 125 14.55 7.92 -5.44
C PRO A 125 13.77 6.59 -5.47
N ALA A 126 14.43 5.54 -5.95
CA ALA A 126 13.85 4.21 -6.00
C ALA A 126 13.77 3.60 -4.60
N GLY A 127 12.54 3.36 -4.15
CA GLY A 127 12.24 2.67 -2.90
C GLY A 127 12.17 1.16 -3.07
N ARG A 128 11.84 0.48 -1.97
CA ARG A 128 11.64 -0.98 -1.97
C ARG A 128 10.46 -1.33 -2.90
N PRO A 129 10.62 -2.24 -3.87
CA PRO A 129 9.53 -2.66 -4.74
C PRO A 129 8.37 -3.25 -3.93
N LEU A 130 7.17 -3.19 -4.48
CA LEU A 130 6.01 -3.85 -3.88
C LEU A 130 6.14 -5.35 -4.08
N SER A 131 5.79 -6.11 -3.05
CA SER A 131 5.83 -7.57 -3.06
C SER A 131 4.60 -8.12 -2.36
N ALA A 132 4.13 -9.26 -2.83
CA ALA A 132 2.93 -9.95 -2.36
C ALA A 132 3.26 -11.08 -1.41
#